data_AF-Q8W023-F1
#
_entry.id   AF-Q8W023-F1
#
_cell.length_a   1.000
_cell.length_b   1.000
_cell.length_c   1.000
_cell.angle_alpha   90.00
_cell.angle_beta   90.00
_cell.angle_gamma   90.00
#
_symmetry.space_group_name_H-M   'P 1'
#
loop_
_entity.id
_entity.type
_entity.pdbx_description
1 polymer ?
#
loop_
_entity_poly.entity_id
_entity_poly.type
_entity_poly.pdbx_seq_one_letter_code
_entity_poly.pdbx_strand_id
1 'polypeptide(L)'
;PKSYCSLTTTTCRRNPLPSRFTIHGLWPDNYSWPLNECGFDFDLPVIKDKGLLRKLDKNWPDLTKRKRKPIRDADKKFWMSQWVKHGTCALSVYTFDDYFQETLKLKSRFNLLKILQDSQIRPGNLVDPALVVQAIKKYTKHVST
;
A
#
# COMPACT_ATOMS: atom_id res chain seq x y z
N PRO A 1 8.38 -4.82 -3.06
CA PRO A 1 9.59 -4.39 -2.32
C PRO A 1 10.90 -4.64 -3.08
N LYS A 2 11.25 -5.90 -3.39
CA LYS A 2 12.51 -6.22 -4.09
C LYS A 2 12.67 -5.45 -5.41
N SER A 3 11.66 -5.49 -6.29
CA SER A 3 11.69 -4.79 -7.58
C SER A 3 11.83 -3.27 -7.44
N TYR A 4 11.22 -2.66 -6.42
CA TYR A 4 11.38 -1.22 -6.15
C TYR A 4 12.81 -0.90 -5.69
N CYS A 5 13.39 -1.75 -4.85
CA CYS A 5 14.72 -1.55 -4.29
C CYS A 5 15.87 -1.96 -5.22
N SER A 6 15.58 -2.60 -6.36
CA SER A 6 16.57 -2.89 -7.40
C SER A 6 16.71 -1.75 -8.42
N LEU A 7 15.85 -0.72 -8.35
CA LEU A 7 15.97 0.46 -9.20
C LEU A 7 17.18 1.29 -8.79
N THR A 8 18.00 1.70 -9.77
CA THR A 8 19.18 2.56 -9.53
C THR A 8 18.82 3.94 -8.97
N THR A 9 17.60 4.40 -9.24
CA THR A 9 17.07 5.70 -8.77
C THR A 9 16.61 5.67 -7.32
N THR A 10 16.56 4.51 -6.68
CA THR A 10 15.96 4.35 -5.35
C THR A 10 16.97 3.83 -4.33
N THR A 11 17.15 4.55 -3.23
CA THR A 11 17.93 4.06 -2.08
C THR A 11 17.02 3.48 -1.01
N CYS A 12 16.84 2.16 -1.02
CA CYS A 12 16.13 1.48 0.06
C CYS A 12 17.00 1.36 1.32
N ARG A 13 16.43 1.73 2.47
CA ARG A 13 17.10 1.63 3.79
C ARG A 13 16.36 0.71 4.75
N ARG A 14 15.21 0.15 4.34
CA ARG A 14 14.40 -0.75 5.15
C ARG A 14 15.14 -2.07 5.37
N ASN A 15 15.40 -2.40 6.63
CA ASN A 15 16.04 -3.64 7.05
C ASN A 15 15.27 -4.28 8.23
N PRO A 16 14.86 -5.56 8.16
CA PRO A 16 14.88 -6.41 6.97
C PRO A 16 13.93 -5.88 5.88
N LEU A 17 14.30 -6.11 4.62
CA LEU A 17 13.42 -5.80 3.50
C LEU A 17 12.21 -6.76 3.54
N PRO A 18 10.96 -6.26 3.41
CA PRO A 18 9.79 -7.13 3.42
C PRO A 18 9.83 -8.16 2.29
N SER A 19 9.61 -9.43 2.63
CA SER A 19 9.57 -10.56 1.68
C SER A 19 8.22 -10.72 0.97
N ARG A 20 7.18 -10.02 1.43
CA ARG A 20 5.83 -10.04 0.86
C ARG A 20 5.49 -8.70 0.21
N PHE A 21 4.45 -8.68 -0.62
CA PHE A 21 3.85 -7.42 -1.08
C PHE A 21 3.46 -6.54 0.11
N THR A 22 3.80 -5.27 0.00
CA THR A 22 3.44 -4.20 0.94
C THR A 22 2.47 -3.26 0.24
N ILE A 23 1.69 -2.52 1.03
CA ILE A 23 0.82 -1.47 0.51
C ILE A 23 1.72 -0.34 -0.03
N HIS A 24 1.33 0.23 -1.17
CA HIS A 24 1.82 1.52 -1.63
C HIS A 24 0.81 2.63 -1.34
N GLY A 25 -0.47 2.40 -1.68
CA GLY A 25 -1.58 3.30 -1.43
C GLY A 25 -2.94 2.66 -1.67
N LEU A 26 -3.98 3.32 -1.18
CA LEU A 26 -5.36 3.13 -1.60
C LEU A 26 -5.79 4.41 -2.31
N TRP A 27 -6.16 4.30 -3.58
CA TRP A 27 -6.39 5.44 -4.46
C TRP A 27 -7.83 5.40 -4.97
N PRO A 28 -8.73 6.23 -4.39
CA PRO A 28 -10.00 6.54 -5.03
C PRO A 28 -9.71 7.07 -6.43
N ASP A 29 -10.47 6.62 -7.42
CA ASP A 29 -10.23 6.99 -8.81
C ASP A 29 -11.55 7.13 -9.57
N ASN A 30 -11.46 7.66 -10.79
CA ASN A 30 -12.58 7.70 -11.72
C ASN A 30 -12.16 7.07 -13.07
N TYR A 31 -13.13 6.78 -13.93
CA TYR A 31 -12.88 6.12 -15.22
C TYR A 31 -12.21 7.03 -16.27
N SER A 32 -12.24 8.34 -16.07
CA SER A 32 -11.85 9.33 -17.09
C SER A 32 -10.43 9.86 -16.87
N TRP A 33 -10.15 10.39 -15.69
CA TRP A 33 -8.92 11.09 -15.32
C TRP A 33 -8.50 10.76 -13.89
N PRO A 34 -7.20 10.54 -13.61
CA PRO A 34 -6.74 10.16 -12.27
C PRO A 34 -7.23 11.11 -11.17
N LEU A 35 -8.00 10.60 -10.22
CA LEU A 35 -8.50 11.40 -9.10
C LEU A 35 -7.42 11.53 -8.01
N ASN A 36 -6.98 12.75 -7.75
CA ASN A 36 -5.99 13.05 -6.72
C ASN A 36 -6.06 14.51 -6.27
N GLU A 37 -5.47 14.80 -5.11
CA GLU A 37 -5.30 16.15 -4.54
C GLU A 37 -6.63 16.91 -4.36
N CYS A 38 -7.68 16.21 -3.92
CA CYS A 38 -9.04 16.78 -3.81
C CYS A 38 -9.23 17.85 -2.72
N GLY A 39 -8.17 18.17 -1.97
CA GLY A 39 -8.20 19.18 -0.92
C GLY A 39 -8.96 18.76 0.34
N PHE A 40 -8.84 19.59 1.37
CA PHE A 40 -9.55 19.50 2.65
C PHE A 40 -9.48 20.87 3.33
N ASP A 41 -10.47 21.20 4.17
CA ASP A 41 -10.66 22.51 4.79
C ASP A 41 -10.45 22.52 6.32
N PHE A 42 -9.83 21.47 6.84
CA PHE A 42 -9.53 21.29 8.26
C PHE A 42 -8.03 21.14 8.51
N ASP A 43 -7.59 21.23 9.78
CA ASP A 43 -6.20 21.02 10.15
C ASP A 43 -5.73 19.61 9.78
N LEU A 44 -4.52 19.49 9.21
CA LEU A 44 -3.96 18.21 8.80
C LEU A 44 -3.93 17.22 9.98
N PRO A 45 -4.74 16.13 9.94
CA PRO A 45 -4.80 15.18 11.03
C PRO A 45 -3.49 14.40 11.18
N VAL A 46 -3.29 13.82 12.36
CA VAL A 46 -2.10 13.02 12.68
C VAL A 46 -2.47 11.66 13.22
N ILE A 47 -1.73 10.63 12.82
CA ILE A 47 -1.92 9.28 13.33
C ILE A 47 -1.38 9.20 14.76
N LYS A 48 -2.29 9.15 15.74
CA LYS A 48 -1.97 9.05 17.18
C LYS A 48 -1.95 7.61 17.70
N ASP A 49 -2.76 6.73 17.11
CA ASP A 49 -2.89 5.35 17.59
C ASP A 49 -1.61 4.53 17.35
N LYS A 50 -0.97 4.11 18.44
CA LYS A 50 0.28 3.33 18.41
C LYS A 50 0.10 1.94 17.80
N GLY A 51 -1.10 1.36 17.90
CA GLY A 51 -1.45 0.08 17.30
C GLY A 51 -1.53 0.15 15.78
N LEU A 52 -2.18 1.19 15.25
CA LEU A 52 -2.29 1.52 13.84
C LEU A 52 -0.91 1.82 13.26
N LEU A 53 -0.09 2.65 13.92
CA LEU A 53 1.29 2.90 13.51
C LEU A 53 2.10 1.59 13.37
N ARG A 54 1.94 0.65 14.31
CA ARG A 54 2.61 -0.66 14.23
C ARG A 54 2.09 -1.51 13.07
N LYS A 55 0.79 -1.48 12.79
CA LYS A 55 0.18 -2.19 11.64
C LYS A 55 0.65 -1.58 10.31
N LEU A 56 0.71 -0.26 10.22
CA LEU A 56 1.21 0.48 9.06
C LEU A 56 2.70 0.20 8.82
N ASP A 57 3.57 0.27 9.84
CA ASP A 57 5.00 -0.05 9.68
C ASP A 57 5.23 -1.50 9.20
N LYS A 58 4.37 -2.43 9.60
CA LYS A 58 4.44 -3.83 9.15
C LYS A 58 3.99 -4.02 7.70
N ASN A 59 2.86 -3.42 7.32
CA ASN A 59 2.17 -3.76 6.06
C ASN A 59 2.33 -2.71 4.96
N TRP A 60 2.64 -1.47 5.35
CA TRP A 60 2.79 -0.30 4.49
C TRP A 60 4.11 0.47 4.81
N PRO A 61 5.27 -0.19 4.91
CA PRO A 61 6.51 0.52 5.23
C PRO A 61 6.94 1.48 4.11
N ASP A 62 7.49 2.64 4.48
CA ASP A 62 8.38 3.39 3.61
C ASP A 62 9.70 2.60 3.47
N LEU A 63 9.97 2.12 2.25
CA LEU A 63 11.14 1.29 1.95
C LEU A 63 12.45 2.10 1.96
N THR A 64 12.37 3.43 1.85
CA THR A 64 13.52 4.35 1.89
C THR A 64 13.95 4.68 3.33
N LYS A 65 13.16 4.28 4.33
CA LYS A 65 13.44 4.53 5.75
C LYS A 65 13.85 3.25 6.46
N ARG A 66 14.77 3.40 7.43
CA ARG A 66 15.10 2.32 8.36
C ARG A 66 13.89 2.03 9.24
N LYS A 67 13.72 0.77 9.60
CA LYS A 67 12.74 0.40 10.62
C LYS A 67 13.16 1.00 11.96
N ARG A 68 12.25 1.70 12.62
CA ARG A 68 12.50 2.35 13.93
C ARG A 68 11.44 1.94 14.93
N LYS A 69 11.83 1.95 16.20
CA LYS A 69 10.95 1.86 17.36
C LYS A 69 11.49 2.81 18.42
N PRO A 70 10.69 3.80 18.90
CA PRO A 70 9.35 4.14 18.45
C PRO A 70 9.32 4.74 17.03
N ILE A 71 8.14 4.72 16.40
CA ILE A 71 7.88 5.38 15.11
C ILE A 71 7.76 6.88 15.39
N ARG A 72 8.53 7.71 14.69
CA ARG A 72 8.54 9.18 14.86
C ARG A 72 7.71 9.84 13.76
N ASP A 73 7.39 11.13 13.89
CA ASP A 73 6.58 11.84 12.89
C ASP A 73 7.25 11.89 11.52
N ALA A 74 8.58 12.02 11.47
CA ALA A 74 9.34 11.93 10.23
C ALA A 74 9.20 10.57 9.50
N ASP A 75 8.89 9.49 10.23
CA ASP A 75 8.65 8.17 9.66
C ASP A 75 7.21 8.04 9.11
N LYS A 76 6.28 8.92 9.51
CA LYS A 76 4.88 8.94 9.04
C LYS A 76 4.70 9.64 7.69
N LYS A 77 5.73 10.34 7.19
CA LYS A 77 5.66 11.19 5.98
C LYS A 77 5.07 10.47 4.77
N PHE A 78 5.42 9.21 4.56
CA PHE A 78 4.89 8.43 3.44
C PHE A 78 3.38 8.16 3.55
N TRP A 79 2.88 7.82 4.74
CA TRP A 79 1.45 7.62 4.95
C TRP A 79 0.66 8.92 4.80
N MET A 80 1.20 10.00 5.35
CA MET A 80 0.59 11.32 5.24
C MET A 80 0.54 11.81 3.79
N SER A 81 1.60 11.60 3.00
CA SER A 81 1.58 12.00 1.59
C SER A 81 0.58 11.19 0.76
N GLN A 82 0.42 9.89 1.05
CA GLN A 82 -0.61 9.06 0.42
C GLN A 82 -2.02 9.51 0.79
N TRP A 83 -2.26 9.87 2.06
CA TRP A 83 -3.55 10.41 2.47
C TRP A 83 -3.84 11.79 1.83
N VAL A 84 -2.89 12.74 1.89
CA VAL A 84 -3.09 14.07 1.30
C VAL A 84 -3.37 13.98 -0.20
N LYS A 85 -2.61 13.16 -0.92
CA LYS A 85 -2.75 13.03 -2.37
C LYS A 85 -3.97 12.21 -2.78
N HIS A 86 -4.36 11.18 -2.04
CA HIS A 86 -5.37 10.23 -2.48
C HIS A 86 -6.51 10.03 -1.48
N GLY A 87 -6.21 9.96 -0.18
CA GLY A 87 -7.23 9.78 0.86
C GLY A 87 -8.23 10.93 0.95
N THR A 88 -7.79 12.17 0.67
CA THR A 88 -8.65 13.37 0.60
C THR A 88 -9.78 13.24 -0.43
N CYS A 89 -9.58 12.42 -1.46
CA CYS A 89 -10.60 12.16 -2.49
C CYS A 89 -11.70 11.17 -2.06
N ALA A 90 -11.62 10.60 -0.84
CA ALA A 90 -12.63 9.71 -0.29
C ALA A 90 -13.25 10.21 1.01
N LEU A 91 -13.19 11.52 1.29
CA LEU A 91 -13.74 12.10 2.52
C LEU A 91 -15.26 11.92 2.66
N SER A 92 -15.99 11.66 1.57
CA SER A 92 -17.42 11.31 1.60
C SER A 92 -17.70 9.89 2.10
N VAL A 93 -16.69 9.02 2.18
CA VAL A 93 -16.84 7.60 2.53
C VAL A 93 -15.99 7.21 3.73
N TYR A 94 -14.80 7.78 3.87
CA TYR A 94 -13.83 7.43 4.91
C TYR A 94 -13.42 8.65 5.72
N THR A 95 -13.42 8.51 7.04
CA THR A 95 -12.66 9.41 7.91
C THR A 95 -11.15 9.21 7.71
N PHE A 96 -10.34 10.10 8.29
CA PHE A 96 -8.87 9.98 8.26
C PHE A 96 -8.38 8.60 8.73
N ASP A 97 -8.89 8.11 9.86
CA ASP A 97 -8.47 6.81 10.40
C ASP A 97 -9.05 5.64 9.59
N ASP A 98 -10.28 5.76 9.10
CA ASP A 98 -10.92 4.72 8.28
C ASP A 98 -10.14 4.45 7.00
N TYR A 99 -9.60 5.50 6.36
CA TYR A 99 -8.75 5.34 5.17
C TYR A 99 -7.60 4.34 5.40
N PHE A 100 -6.90 4.47 6.53
CA PHE A 100 -5.80 3.55 6.87
C PHE A 100 -6.30 2.18 7.30
N GLN A 101 -7.39 2.12 8.05
CA GLN A 101 -7.96 0.85 8.53
C GLN A 101 -8.49 0.00 7.37
N GLU A 102 -9.24 0.59 6.45
CA GLU A 102 -9.78 -0.10 5.27
C GLU A 102 -8.66 -0.53 4.33
N THR A 103 -7.63 0.30 4.13
CA THR A 103 -6.47 -0.12 3.36
C THR A 103 -5.78 -1.36 3.97
N LEU A 104 -5.66 -1.40 5.30
CA LEU A 104 -5.10 -2.56 6.01
C LEU A 104 -6.01 -3.80 5.91
N LYS A 105 -7.35 -3.62 5.96
CA LYS A 105 -8.34 -4.70 5.77
C LYS A 105 -8.28 -5.28 4.35
N LEU A 106 -8.20 -4.43 3.32
CA LEU A 106 -8.02 -4.88 1.94
C LEU A 106 -6.72 -5.68 1.78
N LYS A 107 -5.63 -5.19 2.38
CA LYS A 107 -4.34 -5.89 2.35
C LYS A 107 -4.35 -7.25 3.06
N SER A 108 -5.13 -7.40 4.13
CA SER A 108 -5.25 -8.68 4.84
C SER A 108 -6.16 -9.67 4.09
N ARG A 109 -7.18 -9.17 3.38
CA ARG A 109 -8.08 -9.99 2.56
C ARG A 109 -7.36 -10.73 1.43
N PHE A 110 -6.35 -10.10 0.80
CA PHE A 110 -5.65 -10.67 -0.34
C PHE A 110 -4.15 -10.87 -0.08
N ASN A 111 -3.76 -12.13 0.08
CA ASN A 111 -2.35 -12.52 0.20
C ASN A 111 -1.75 -12.76 -1.19
N LEU A 112 -1.46 -11.67 -1.93
CA LEU A 112 -0.99 -11.75 -3.33
C LEU A 112 0.20 -12.70 -3.54
N LEU A 113 1.18 -12.72 -2.64
CA LEU A 113 2.30 -13.65 -2.76
C LEU A 113 1.85 -15.11 -2.70
N LYS A 114 0.92 -15.43 -1.78
CA LYS A 114 0.37 -16.78 -1.67
C LYS A 114 -0.47 -17.14 -2.91
N ILE A 115 -1.33 -16.22 -3.37
CA ILE A 115 -2.14 -16.40 -4.58
C ILE A 115 -1.26 -16.77 -5.77
N LEU A 116 -0.15 -16.05 -5.97
CA LEU A 116 0.79 -16.34 -7.05
C LEU A 116 1.51 -17.69 -6.85
N GLN A 117 1.96 -17.98 -5.63
CA GLN A 117 2.63 -19.25 -5.30
C GLN A 117 1.73 -20.46 -5.50
N ASP A 118 0.44 -20.36 -5.14
CA ASP A 118 -0.56 -21.40 -5.33
C ASP A 118 -0.85 -21.65 -6.82
N SER A 119 -0.56 -20.66 -7.68
CA SER A 119 -0.56 -20.78 -9.15
C SER A 119 0.83 -21.08 -9.74
N GLN A 120 1.76 -21.58 -8.92
CA GLN A 120 3.15 -21.93 -9.29
C GLN A 120 4.02 -20.74 -9.79
N ILE A 121 3.57 -19.51 -9.56
CA ILE A 121 4.32 -18.28 -9.88
C ILE A 121 5.13 -17.85 -8.66
N ARG A 122 6.46 -17.90 -8.78
CA ARG A 122 7.38 -17.56 -7.69
C ARG A 122 8.30 -16.40 -8.11
N PRO A 123 8.75 -15.54 -7.16
CA PRO A 123 9.75 -14.53 -7.46
C PRO A 123 11.01 -15.16 -8.06
N GLY A 124 11.47 -14.65 -9.21
CA GLY A 124 12.62 -15.17 -9.95
C GLY A 124 12.24 -15.97 -11.20
N ASN A 125 11.00 -16.44 -11.30
CA ASN A 125 10.51 -17.08 -12.54
C ASN A 125 10.39 -16.03 -13.65
N LEU A 126 10.71 -16.42 -14.89
CA LEU A 126 10.23 -15.73 -16.09
C LEU A 126 8.81 -16.22 -16.36
N VAL A 127 7.84 -15.30 -16.37
CA VAL A 127 6.41 -15.64 -16.45
C VAL A 127 5.73 -14.69 -17.42
N ASP A 128 4.85 -15.21 -18.25
CA ASP A 128 3.93 -14.41 -19.07
C ASP A 128 3.03 -13.56 -18.15
N PRO A 129 3.00 -12.22 -18.31
CA PRO A 129 2.09 -11.35 -17.56
C PRO A 129 0.62 -11.80 -17.57
N ALA A 130 0.15 -12.44 -18.65
CA ALA A 130 -1.22 -12.96 -18.74
C ALA A 130 -1.52 -13.99 -17.65
N LEU A 131 -0.55 -14.86 -17.31
CA LEU A 131 -0.69 -15.87 -16.25
C LEU A 131 -0.77 -15.22 -14.86
N VAL A 132 -0.04 -14.13 -14.65
CA VAL A 132 -0.11 -13.35 -13.41
C VAL A 132 -1.51 -12.75 -13.25
N VAL A 133 -2.06 -12.16 -14.32
CA VAL A 133 -3.42 -11.59 -14.31
C VAL A 133 -4.47 -12.67 -14.04
N GLN A 134 -4.40 -13.81 -14.74
CA GLN A 134 -5.33 -14.93 -14.53
C GLN A 134 -5.27 -15.47 -13.10
N ALA A 135 -4.05 -15.66 -12.56
CA ALA A 135 -3.85 -16.10 -11.19
C ALA A 135 -4.49 -15.14 -10.18
N ILE A 136 -4.36 -13.82 -10.37
CA ILE A 136 -4.98 -12.85 -9.46
C ILE A 136 -6.51 -12.86 -9.61
N LYS A 137 -7.04 -12.79 -10.83
CA LYS A 137 -8.49 -12.78 -11.11
C LYS A 137 -9.22 -13.98 -10.50
N LYS A 138 -8.62 -15.17 -10.58
CA LYS A 138 -9.18 -16.41 -10.01
C LYS A 138 -9.53 -16.28 -8.52
N TYR A 139 -8.75 -15.51 -7.75
CA TYR A 139 -8.93 -15.39 -6.30
C TYR A 139 -9.60 -14.08 -5.86
N THR A 140 -9.50 -13.01 -6.66
CA THR A 140 -10.11 -11.71 -6.30
C THR A 140 -11.58 -11.62 -6.66
N LYS A 141 -12.12 -12.56 -7.45
CA LYS A 141 -13.52 -12.57 -7.93
C LYS A 141 -13.94 -11.22 -8.54
N HIS A 142 -12.98 -10.48 -9.09
CA HIS A 142 -13.28 -9.20 -9.75
C HIS A 142 -14.05 -9.50 -11.03
N VAL A 143 -15.29 -9.04 -11.08
CA VAL A 143 -16.07 -8.98 -12.32
C VAL A 143 -15.58 -7.74 -13.05
N SER A 144 -15.07 -7.91 -14.28
CA SER A 144 -14.84 -6.78 -15.16
C SER A 144 -16.21 -6.12 -15.43
N THR A 145 -16.43 -4.92 -14.90
CA THR A 145 -17.50 -4.04 -15.38
C THR A 145 -17.16 -3.52 -16.76
#